data_AF-A0A6A5URR5-F1
#
_entry.id   AF-A0A6A5URR5-F1
#
_cell.length_a   1.000
_cell.length_b   1.000
_cell.length_c   1.000
_cell.angle_alpha   90.00
_cell.angle_beta   90.00
_cell.angle_gamma   90.00
#
_symmetry.space_group_name_H-M   'P 1'
#
loop_
_entity.id
_entity.type
_entity.pdbx_description
1 polymer ?
#
loop_
_entity_poly.entity_id
_entity_poly.type
_entity_poly.pdbx_seq_one_letter_code
_entity_poly.pdbx_strand_id
1 'polypeptide(L)'
;MSKSKPFPAIHGGCYCGSTRYRLETAPLFCHACHCQDCNKQTGSVFACFTTIETDFISSIGATPPKIVTTPQPAGFPRHEASCGKCGTRLWTSGDRAPVTVDITTGTLDLPEIMAPDLHSFIESKVSWIILPEGTKTCKGQFDYKEHWPRSSLKRLDAAFQRAKARQQAAKAAISAQDSEEEKEADKTPTAQTPDEKDAVVEDDEEFERRFRETEIALQQRLEKLTLRLNENEKVQGDDLRPETTTAIGGSGMRRTSYIV
;
A
#
# COMPACT_ATOMS: atom_id res chain seq x y z
N MET A 1 -21.37 -19.93 -28.09
CA MET A 1 -20.40 -19.30 -27.17
C MET A 1 -20.89 -17.90 -26.84
N SER A 2 -21.51 -17.72 -25.67
CA SER A 2 -22.00 -16.42 -25.24
C SER A 2 -20.81 -15.47 -25.09
N LYS A 3 -20.69 -14.49 -25.98
CA LYS A 3 -19.72 -13.40 -25.84
C LYS A 3 -20.13 -12.63 -24.59
N SER A 4 -19.53 -12.94 -23.45
CA SER A 4 -19.74 -12.17 -22.22
C SER A 4 -19.44 -10.72 -22.55
N LYS A 5 -20.41 -9.83 -22.35
CA LYS A 5 -20.17 -8.38 -22.49
C LYS A 5 -18.91 -8.03 -21.68
N PRO A 6 -17.97 -7.26 -22.24
CA PRO A 6 -16.79 -6.84 -21.50
C PRO A 6 -17.26 -6.09 -20.26
N PHE A 7 -16.65 -6.39 -19.11
CA PHE A 7 -16.91 -5.67 -17.88
C PHE A 7 -16.58 -4.19 -18.11
N PRO A 8 -17.53 -3.26 -17.90
CA PRO A 8 -17.21 -1.85 -17.98
C PRO A 8 -16.24 -1.54 -16.85
N ALA A 9 -15.03 -1.11 -17.20
CA ALA A 9 -14.02 -0.84 -16.19
C ALA A 9 -14.54 0.21 -15.20
N ILE A 10 -14.39 -0.06 -13.90
CA ILE A 10 -14.90 0.80 -12.83
C ILE A 10 -13.75 1.60 -12.28
N HIS A 11 -13.92 2.92 -12.20
CA HIS A 11 -12.94 3.80 -11.60
C HIS A 11 -13.21 4.00 -10.11
N GLY A 12 -12.16 4.36 -9.39
CA GLY A 12 -12.23 4.80 -8.02
C GLY A 12 -11.07 5.74 -7.70
N GLY A 13 -11.05 6.23 -6.47
CA GLY A 13 -10.00 7.10 -6.00
C GLY A 13 -10.21 7.60 -4.60
N CYS A 14 -9.22 8.34 -4.11
CA CYS A 14 -9.35 9.04 -2.85
C CYS A 14 -10.27 10.26 -2.98
N TYR A 15 -10.75 10.76 -1.85
CA TYR A 15 -11.62 11.94 -1.80
C TYR A 15 -10.98 13.20 -2.42
N CYS A 16 -9.67 13.39 -2.27
CA CYS A 16 -8.97 14.55 -2.86
C CYS A 16 -8.60 14.38 -4.35
N GLY A 17 -8.87 13.21 -4.93
CA GLY A 17 -8.61 12.90 -6.35
C GLY A 17 -7.15 12.65 -6.74
N SER A 18 -6.17 12.77 -5.84
CA SER A 18 -4.75 12.61 -6.20
C SER A 18 -4.36 11.17 -6.56
N THR A 19 -4.98 10.20 -5.89
CA THR A 19 -4.80 8.76 -6.15
C THR A 19 -6.06 8.26 -6.82
N ARG A 20 -5.92 7.78 -8.06
CA ARG A 20 -7.00 7.21 -8.87
C ARG A 20 -6.61 5.81 -9.32
N TYR A 21 -7.58 4.92 -9.35
CA TYR A 21 -7.38 3.54 -9.77
C TYR A 21 -8.56 3.05 -10.61
N ARG A 22 -8.35 1.94 -11.31
CA ARG A 22 -9.35 1.28 -12.15
C ARG A 22 -9.39 -0.22 -11.84
N LEU A 23 -10.59 -0.77 -11.74
CA LEU A 23 -10.85 -2.20 -11.72
C LEU A 23 -11.03 -2.69 -13.17
N GLU A 24 -10.20 -3.64 -13.58
CA GLU A 24 -10.19 -4.14 -14.96
C GLU A 24 -11.17 -5.29 -15.20
N THR A 25 -11.75 -5.84 -14.13
CA THR A 25 -12.73 -6.92 -14.19
C THR A 25 -13.71 -6.84 -13.02
N ALA A 26 -14.78 -7.64 -13.11
CA ALA A 26 -15.75 -7.77 -12.04
C ALA A 26 -15.09 -8.29 -10.76
N PRO A 27 -15.50 -7.81 -9.57
CA PRO A 27 -14.96 -8.29 -8.32
C PRO A 27 -15.27 -9.77 -8.09
N LEU A 28 -14.53 -10.36 -7.15
CA LEU A 28 -14.74 -11.73 -6.69
C LEU A 28 -15.95 -11.79 -5.74
N PHE A 29 -16.11 -10.79 -4.87
CA PHE A 29 -17.15 -10.74 -3.84
C PHE A 29 -17.28 -9.34 -3.26
N CYS A 30 -18.48 -8.94 -2.84
CA CYS A 30 -18.70 -7.73 -2.05
C CYS A 30 -19.25 -8.09 -0.67
N HIS A 31 -18.74 -7.47 0.40
CA HIS A 31 -19.25 -7.73 1.75
C HIS A 31 -19.21 -6.50 2.62
N ALA A 32 -20.09 -6.46 3.62
CA ALA A 32 -20.11 -5.44 4.65
C ALA A 32 -19.65 -6.04 5.98
N CYS A 33 -18.69 -5.42 6.63
CA CYS A 33 -18.20 -5.82 7.95
C CYS A 33 -18.68 -4.83 9.01
N HIS A 34 -19.33 -5.35 10.05
CA HIS A 34 -19.86 -4.56 11.17
C HIS A 34 -18.96 -4.56 12.41
N CYS A 35 -17.75 -5.11 12.33
CA CYS A 35 -16.86 -5.14 13.48
C CYS A 35 -16.40 -3.73 13.88
N GLN A 36 -16.11 -3.53 15.18
CA GLN A 36 -15.74 -2.21 15.70
C GLN A 36 -14.47 -1.65 15.05
N ASP A 37 -13.51 -2.48 14.67
CA ASP A 37 -12.29 -2.03 14.00
C ASP A 37 -12.59 -1.47 12.62
N CYS A 38 -13.47 -2.13 11.85
CA CYS A 38 -13.91 -1.64 10.55
C CYS A 38 -14.68 -0.32 10.67
N ASN A 39 -15.49 -0.18 11.71
CA ASN A 39 -16.20 1.07 12.00
C ASN A 39 -15.22 2.20 12.31
N LYS A 40 -14.26 1.96 13.21
CA LYS A 40 -13.23 2.96 13.58
C LYS A 40 -12.32 3.32 12.40
N GLN A 41 -11.94 2.36 11.58
CA GLN A 41 -11.06 2.58 10.42
C GLN A 41 -11.72 3.42 9.33
N THR A 42 -13.04 3.28 9.14
CA THR A 42 -13.77 3.97 8.08
C THR A 42 -14.52 5.21 8.55
N GLY A 43 -14.76 5.34 9.86
CA GLY A 43 -15.68 6.34 10.41
C GLY A 43 -17.17 6.05 10.12
N SER A 44 -17.47 4.95 9.42
CA SER A 44 -18.83 4.50 9.14
C SER A 44 -19.31 3.51 10.21
N VAL A 45 -20.62 3.25 10.24
CA VAL A 45 -21.24 2.24 11.13
C VAL A 45 -21.06 0.80 10.63
N PHE A 46 -20.51 0.64 9.43
CA PHE A 46 -19.96 -0.59 8.85
C PHE A 46 -19.00 -0.22 7.71
N ALA A 47 -18.06 -1.11 7.40
CA ALA A 47 -17.21 -0.97 6.22
C ALA A 47 -17.69 -1.89 5.09
N CYS A 48 -17.86 -1.34 3.89
CA CYS A 48 -18.08 -2.15 2.69
C CYS A 48 -16.76 -2.40 1.97
N PHE A 49 -16.54 -3.66 1.61
CA PHE A 49 -15.38 -4.13 0.89
C PHE A 49 -15.76 -4.84 -0.40
N THR A 50 -15.01 -4.53 -1.46
CA THR A 50 -15.10 -5.16 -2.76
C THR A 50 -13.79 -5.91 -3.02
N THR A 51 -13.83 -7.24 -2.93
CA THR A 51 -12.65 -8.09 -3.08
C THR A 51 -12.36 -8.34 -4.56
N ILE A 52 -11.12 -8.14 -4.99
CA ILE A 52 -10.67 -8.40 -6.37
C ILE A 52 -9.22 -8.91 -6.36
N GLU A 53 -8.82 -9.61 -7.42
CA GLU A 53 -7.42 -9.98 -7.62
C GLU A 53 -6.55 -8.72 -7.79
N THR A 54 -5.39 -8.70 -7.14
CA THR A 54 -4.46 -7.56 -7.19
C THR A 54 -4.03 -7.23 -8.63
N ASP A 55 -3.95 -8.25 -9.50
CA ASP A 55 -3.60 -8.14 -10.92
C ASP A 55 -4.55 -7.24 -11.72
N PHE A 56 -5.80 -7.07 -11.27
CA PHE A 56 -6.83 -6.34 -12.00
C PHE A 56 -7.11 -4.95 -11.42
N ILE A 57 -6.14 -4.40 -10.70
CA ILE A 57 -6.16 -3.01 -10.24
C ILE A 57 -5.03 -2.26 -10.92
N SER A 58 -5.40 -1.22 -11.66
CA SER A 58 -4.43 -0.33 -12.30
C SER A 58 -4.48 1.05 -11.66
N SER A 59 -3.33 1.59 -11.29
CA SER A 59 -3.22 3.00 -10.95
C SER A 59 -3.36 3.84 -12.21
N ILE A 60 -4.31 4.78 -12.21
CA ILE A 60 -4.55 5.71 -13.33
C ILE A 60 -4.32 7.18 -12.92
N GLY A 61 -4.01 7.42 -11.64
CA GLY A 61 -3.74 8.75 -11.10
C GLY A 61 -2.25 9.11 -11.06
N ALA A 62 -1.97 10.39 -10.84
CA ALA A 62 -0.62 10.92 -10.79
C ALA A 62 0.19 10.43 -9.57
N THR A 63 -0.49 10.09 -8.45
CA THR A 63 0.18 9.63 -7.24
C THR A 63 -0.21 8.20 -6.89
N PRO A 64 0.76 7.28 -6.74
CA PRO A 64 0.48 5.94 -6.25
C PRO A 64 0.01 5.99 -4.79
N PRO A 65 -0.73 4.99 -4.33
CA PRO A 65 -1.09 4.86 -2.92
C PRO A 65 0.16 4.63 -2.06
N LYS A 66 0.13 5.16 -0.83
CA LYS A 66 1.07 4.80 0.23
C LYS A 66 0.64 3.46 0.81
N ILE A 67 1.53 2.48 0.84
CA ILE A 67 1.28 1.17 1.44
C ILE A 67 1.97 1.11 2.80
N VAL A 68 1.20 0.80 3.84
CA VAL A 68 1.70 0.52 5.19
C VAL A 68 1.51 -0.96 5.48
N THR A 69 2.56 -1.61 5.96
CA THR A 69 2.52 -3.01 6.39
C THR A 69 2.53 -3.06 7.91
N THR A 70 1.51 -3.68 8.50
CA THR A 70 1.37 -3.84 9.95
C THR A 70 1.44 -5.33 10.29
N PRO A 71 2.41 -5.76 11.13
CA PRO A 71 2.45 -7.12 11.64
C PRO A 71 1.14 -7.47 12.35
N GLN A 72 0.67 -8.71 12.19
CA GLN A 72 -0.50 -9.21 12.90
C GLN A 72 -0.10 -10.41 13.75
N PRO A 73 -0.70 -10.60 14.94
CA PRO A 73 -0.43 -11.76 15.79
C PRO A 73 -0.66 -13.12 15.08
N ALA A 74 -1.59 -13.14 14.12
CA ALA A 74 -1.93 -14.32 13.33
C ALA A 74 -0.88 -14.69 12.25
N GLY A 75 0.25 -13.99 12.16
CA GLY A 75 1.37 -14.29 11.26
C GLY A 75 1.22 -13.76 9.83
N PHE A 76 0.04 -13.29 9.43
CA PHE A 76 -0.18 -12.66 8.14
C PHE A 76 -0.14 -11.14 8.27
N PRO A 77 0.89 -10.46 7.73
CA PRO A 77 0.94 -9.01 7.81
C PRO A 77 -0.25 -8.40 7.07
N ARG A 78 -0.84 -7.35 7.67
CA ARG A 78 -1.86 -6.55 7.01
C ARG A 78 -1.17 -5.50 6.16
N HIS A 79 -1.56 -5.39 4.90
CA HIS A 79 -1.16 -4.27 4.06
C HIS A 79 -2.35 -3.32 3.91
N GLU A 80 -2.09 -2.03 4.05
CA GLU A 80 -3.09 -0.98 3.90
C GLU A 80 -2.59 0.07 2.91
N ALA A 81 -3.36 0.24 1.83
CA ALA A 81 -3.12 1.27 0.83
C ALA A 81 -3.99 2.49 1.15
N SER A 82 -3.35 3.65 1.31
CA SER A 82 -4.02 4.93 1.55
C SER A 82 -3.47 6.01 0.63
N CYS A 83 -4.25 7.08 0.45
CA CYS A 83 -3.76 8.26 -0.24
C CYS A 83 -2.72 8.97 0.63
N GLY A 84 -1.50 9.17 0.11
CA GLY A 84 -0.45 9.90 0.82
C GLY A 84 -0.78 11.37 1.12
N LYS A 85 -1.75 11.97 0.40
CA LYS A 85 -2.15 13.38 0.56
C LYS A 85 -3.30 13.57 1.55
N CYS A 86 -4.39 12.83 1.40
CA CYS A 86 -5.61 13.02 2.22
C CYS A 86 -5.89 11.88 3.20
N GLY A 87 -5.07 10.83 3.23
CA GLY A 87 -5.23 9.70 4.15
C GLY A 87 -6.39 8.77 3.84
N THR A 88 -7.19 9.01 2.79
CA THR A 88 -8.29 8.12 2.40
C THR A 88 -7.75 6.70 2.19
N ARG A 89 -8.29 5.75 2.94
CA ARG A 89 -7.99 4.33 2.82
C ARG A 89 -8.65 3.77 1.56
N LEU A 90 -7.86 3.18 0.68
CA LEU A 90 -8.29 2.74 -0.64
C LEU A 90 -8.56 1.23 -0.65
N TRP A 91 -7.62 0.45 -0.12
CA TRP A 91 -7.77 -1.00 0.00
C TRP A 91 -6.87 -1.59 1.07
N THR A 92 -7.17 -2.82 1.47
CA THR A 92 -6.35 -3.61 2.38
C THR A 92 -6.13 -5.02 1.83
N SER A 93 -5.07 -5.69 2.26
CA SER A 93 -4.90 -7.14 2.08
C SER A 93 -4.35 -7.75 3.37
N GLY A 94 -4.54 -9.06 3.51
CA GLY A 94 -4.16 -9.81 4.71
C GLY A 94 -3.72 -11.22 4.38
N ASP A 95 -4.44 -12.23 4.87
CA ASP A 95 -4.16 -13.66 4.71
C ASP A 95 -4.01 -14.13 3.25
N ARG A 96 -4.69 -13.46 2.32
CA ARG A 96 -4.62 -13.71 0.87
C ARG A 96 -3.62 -12.81 0.13
N ALA A 97 -2.82 -12.00 0.81
CA ALA A 97 -1.79 -11.19 0.16
C ALA A 97 -0.68 -12.07 -0.45
N PRO A 98 -0.11 -11.69 -1.61
CA PRO A 98 -0.43 -10.51 -2.44
C PRO A 98 -1.51 -10.79 -3.51
N VAL A 99 -2.28 -11.87 -3.40
CA VAL A 99 -3.17 -12.39 -4.47
C VAL A 99 -4.45 -11.56 -4.63
N THR A 100 -5.07 -11.17 -3.51
CA THR A 100 -6.28 -10.35 -3.52
C THR A 100 -6.14 -9.14 -2.62
N VAL A 101 -6.91 -8.10 -2.92
CA VAL A 101 -7.14 -6.96 -2.03
C VAL A 101 -8.64 -6.73 -1.84
N ASP A 102 -8.98 -6.11 -0.72
CA ASP A 102 -10.30 -5.65 -0.35
C ASP A 102 -10.36 -4.13 -0.56
N ILE A 103 -10.96 -3.69 -1.67
CA ILE A 103 -11.20 -2.28 -1.97
C ILE A 103 -12.23 -1.74 -1.00
N THR A 104 -11.99 -0.56 -0.42
CA THR A 104 -13.01 0.16 0.35
C THR A 104 -14.07 0.66 -0.63
N THR A 105 -15.24 0.04 -0.67
CA THR A 105 -16.25 0.22 -1.73
C THR A 105 -16.66 1.67 -1.93
N GLY A 106 -16.72 2.46 -0.84
CA GLY A 106 -17.06 3.89 -0.91
C GLY A 106 -16.03 4.77 -1.62
N THR A 107 -14.88 4.23 -2.01
CA THR A 107 -13.88 4.94 -2.83
C THR A 107 -14.04 4.69 -4.33
N LEU A 108 -15.03 3.87 -4.74
CA LEU A 108 -15.40 3.69 -6.14
C LEU A 108 -16.25 4.88 -6.60
N ASP A 109 -16.16 5.22 -7.89
CA ASP A 109 -16.96 6.31 -8.48
C ASP A 109 -18.45 5.94 -8.57
N LEU A 110 -18.77 4.64 -8.63
CA LEU A 110 -20.12 4.07 -8.65
C LEU A 110 -20.24 2.97 -7.58
N PRO A 111 -20.33 3.32 -6.28
CA PRO A 111 -20.38 2.33 -5.20
C PRO A 111 -21.71 1.54 -5.18
N GLU A 112 -22.79 2.07 -5.75
CA GLU A 112 -24.12 1.46 -5.74
C GLU A 112 -24.23 0.16 -6.53
N ILE A 113 -23.33 -0.06 -7.50
CA ILE A 113 -23.26 -1.33 -8.24
C ILE A 113 -22.47 -2.42 -7.50
N MET A 114 -21.97 -2.11 -6.30
CA MET A 114 -21.19 -3.00 -5.42
C MET A 114 -21.94 -3.28 -4.12
N ALA A 115 -23.23 -3.60 -4.23
CA ALA A 115 -24.04 -4.00 -3.09
C ALA A 115 -23.40 -5.22 -2.37
N PRO A 116 -23.35 -5.24 -1.03
CA PRO A 116 -22.81 -6.37 -0.29
C PRO A 116 -23.60 -7.67 -0.54
N ASP A 117 -22.89 -8.75 -0.84
CA ASP A 117 -23.46 -10.11 -0.91
C ASP A 117 -23.69 -10.72 0.48
N LEU A 118 -22.97 -10.23 1.49
CA LEU A 118 -22.97 -10.73 2.87
C LEU A 118 -22.66 -9.60 3.88
N HIS A 119 -23.36 -9.61 5.01
CA HIS A 119 -23.01 -8.80 6.18
C HIS A 119 -22.39 -9.67 7.28
N SER A 120 -21.12 -9.45 7.58
CA SER A 120 -20.36 -10.18 8.61
C SER A 120 -20.28 -9.42 9.93
N PHE A 121 -19.95 -10.11 11.02
CA PHE A 121 -19.90 -9.55 12.38
C PHE A 121 -21.22 -8.89 12.81
N ILE A 122 -22.36 -9.47 12.42
CA ILE A 122 -23.68 -8.86 12.63
C ILE A 122 -24.01 -8.61 14.11
N GLU A 123 -23.36 -9.31 15.03
CA GLU A 123 -23.48 -9.10 16.48
C GLU A 123 -22.95 -7.74 16.95
N SER A 124 -22.06 -7.11 16.17
CA SER A 124 -21.55 -5.76 16.41
C SER A 124 -22.31 -4.69 15.61
N LYS A 125 -23.31 -5.07 14.81
CA LYS A 125 -24.11 -4.12 14.02
C LYS A 125 -24.82 -3.14 14.95
N VAL A 126 -24.69 -1.86 14.64
CA VAL A 126 -25.43 -0.81 15.34
C VAL A 126 -26.95 -1.08 15.26
N SER A 127 -27.63 -0.99 16.40
CA SER A 127 -29.01 -1.50 16.55
C SER A 127 -30.03 -0.84 15.62
N TRP A 128 -29.87 0.47 15.35
CA TRP A 128 -30.77 1.25 14.51
C TRP A 128 -30.58 1.04 13.00
N ILE A 129 -29.53 0.34 12.57
CA ILE A 129 -29.39 -0.06 11.16
C ILE A 129 -30.31 -1.25 10.88
N ILE A 130 -31.23 -1.10 9.93
CA ILE A 130 -32.12 -2.17 9.49
C ILE A 130 -31.56 -2.75 8.18
N LEU A 131 -31.36 -4.06 8.14
CA LEU A 131 -31.00 -4.76 6.91
C LEU A 131 -32.28 -5.23 6.20
N PRO A 132 -32.37 -5.14 4.86
CA PRO A 132 -33.50 -5.66 4.12
C PRO A 132 -33.76 -7.15 4.41
N GLU A 133 -35.01 -7.57 4.30
CA GLU A 133 -35.37 -8.98 4.43
C GLU A 133 -34.63 -9.84 3.38
N GLY A 134 -34.19 -11.04 3.78
CA GLY A 134 -33.41 -11.94 2.92
C GLY A 134 -31.93 -11.59 2.77
N THR A 135 -31.46 -10.51 3.41
CA THR A 135 -30.02 -10.18 3.47
C THR A 135 -29.24 -11.32 4.12
N LYS A 136 -28.19 -11.80 3.45
CA LYS A 136 -27.30 -12.82 4.02
C LYS A 136 -26.47 -12.20 5.13
N THR A 137 -26.41 -12.88 6.28
CA THR A 137 -25.64 -12.42 7.45
C THR A 137 -24.87 -13.56 8.08
N CYS A 138 -23.73 -13.26 8.71
CA CYS A 138 -23.03 -14.20 9.59
C CYS A 138 -22.53 -13.51 10.87
N LYS A 139 -22.33 -14.32 11.90
CA LYS A 139 -21.60 -13.91 13.12
C LYS A 139 -20.11 -14.10 12.86
N GLY A 140 -19.28 -13.21 13.40
CA GLY A 140 -17.84 -13.24 13.20
C GLY A 140 -17.38 -13.15 11.75
N GLN A 141 -16.15 -13.63 11.53
CA GLN A 141 -15.53 -13.77 10.22
C GLN A 141 -16.17 -14.92 9.43
N PHE A 142 -16.43 -14.72 8.14
CA PHE A 142 -16.96 -15.76 7.26
C PHE A 142 -15.86 -16.54 6.54
N ASP A 143 -16.14 -17.80 6.23
CA ASP A 143 -15.35 -18.59 5.28
C ASP A 143 -15.75 -18.23 3.84
N TYR A 144 -14.79 -17.74 3.06
CA TYR A 144 -14.99 -17.39 1.65
C TYR A 144 -15.35 -18.61 0.79
N LYS A 145 -14.89 -19.82 1.14
CA LYS A 145 -15.17 -21.05 0.40
C LYS A 145 -16.65 -21.42 0.43
N GLU A 146 -17.34 -21.05 1.51
CA GLU A 146 -18.76 -21.32 1.70
C GLU A 146 -19.66 -20.26 1.04
N HIS A 147 -19.22 -19.00 1.05
CA HIS A 147 -20.08 -17.87 0.69
C HIS A 147 -19.86 -17.33 -0.72
N TRP A 148 -18.67 -17.51 -1.30
CA TRP A 148 -18.35 -16.94 -2.61
C TRP A 148 -18.97 -17.73 -3.76
N PRO A 149 -19.30 -17.06 -4.88
CA PRO A 149 -19.71 -17.74 -6.10
C PRO A 149 -18.63 -18.73 -6.59
N ARG A 150 -19.07 -19.88 -7.13
CA ARG A 150 -18.16 -20.89 -7.70
C ARG A 150 -17.24 -20.33 -8.79
N SER A 151 -17.72 -19.35 -9.56
CA SER A 151 -16.91 -18.64 -10.56
C SER A 151 -15.78 -17.82 -9.93
N SER A 152 -16.04 -17.17 -8.80
CA SER A 152 -15.05 -16.39 -8.05
C SER A 152 -14.01 -17.30 -7.41
N LEU A 153 -14.41 -18.45 -6.85
CA LEU A 153 -13.47 -19.45 -6.32
C LEU A 153 -12.52 -19.97 -7.41
N LYS A 154 -13.03 -20.31 -8.60
CA LYS A 154 -12.18 -20.71 -9.74
C LYS A 154 -11.18 -19.63 -10.16
N ARG A 155 -11.61 -18.36 -10.15
CA ARG A 155 -10.73 -17.22 -10.46
C ARG A 155 -9.66 -17.03 -9.39
N LEU A 156 -10.04 -17.17 -8.12
CA LEU A 156 -9.13 -17.10 -6.98
C LEU A 156 -8.06 -18.20 -7.07
N ASP A 157 -8.46 -19.45 -7.34
CA ASP A 157 -7.53 -20.56 -7.53
C ASP A 157 -6.53 -20.25 -8.65
N ALA A 158 -7.02 -19.76 -9.80
CA ALA A 158 -6.16 -19.36 -10.91
C ALA A 158 -5.21 -18.22 -10.52
N ALA A 159 -5.65 -17.26 -9.70
CA ALA A 159 -4.82 -16.17 -9.19
C ALA A 159 -3.71 -16.68 -8.26
N PHE A 160 -4.02 -17.62 -7.36
CA PHE A 160 -3.01 -18.28 -6.52
C PHE A 160 -1.97 -19.03 -7.36
N GLN A 161 -2.40 -19.75 -8.41
CA GLN A 161 -1.44 -20.43 -9.31
C GLN A 161 -0.52 -19.43 -10.03
N ARG A 162 -1.05 -18.31 -10.52
CA ARG A 162 -0.24 -17.23 -11.12
C ARG A 162 0.75 -16.66 -10.11
N ALA A 163 0.33 -16.37 -8.89
CA ALA A 163 1.18 -15.84 -7.84
C ALA A 163 2.31 -16.82 -7.46
N LYS A 164 1.98 -18.12 -7.31
CA LYS A 164 2.97 -19.18 -7.05
C LYS A 164 3.99 -19.29 -8.18
N ALA A 165 3.54 -19.27 -9.44
CA ALA A 165 4.42 -19.30 -10.59
C ALA A 165 5.37 -18.09 -10.62
N ARG A 166 4.86 -16.88 -10.33
CA ARG A 166 5.71 -15.67 -10.22
C ARG A 166 6.75 -15.78 -9.11
N GLN A 167 6.38 -16.30 -7.93
CA GLN A 167 7.33 -16.51 -6.84
C GLN A 167 8.41 -17.53 -7.19
N GLN A 168 8.03 -18.63 -7.85
CA GLN A 168 8.99 -19.64 -8.31
C GLN A 168 9.94 -19.08 -9.38
N ALA A 169 9.41 -18.33 -10.35
CA ALA A 169 10.22 -17.66 -11.36
C ALA A 169 11.18 -16.64 -10.75
N ALA A 170 10.72 -15.83 -9.78
CA ALA A 170 11.57 -14.87 -9.07
C ALA A 170 12.69 -15.56 -8.28
N LYS A 171 12.38 -16.65 -7.56
CA LYS A 171 13.39 -17.46 -6.85
C LYS A 171 14.40 -18.10 -7.80
N ALA A 172 13.95 -18.61 -8.95
CA ALA A 172 14.82 -19.18 -9.96
C ALA A 172 15.73 -18.11 -10.59
N ALA A 173 15.22 -16.90 -10.81
CA ALA A 173 16.02 -15.78 -11.32
C ALA A 173 17.10 -15.34 -10.32
N ILE A 174 16.76 -15.23 -9.04
CA ILE A 174 17.74 -14.92 -7.97
C ILE A 174 18.82 -16.02 -7.90
N SER A 175 18.41 -17.29 -7.86
CA SER A 175 19.36 -18.41 -7.83
C SER A 175 20.23 -18.50 -9.08
N ALA A 176 19.74 -18.07 -10.25
CA ALA A 176 20.55 -18.01 -11.47
C ALA A 176 21.59 -16.88 -11.42
N GLN A 177 21.23 -15.73 -10.85
CA GLN A 177 22.15 -14.61 -10.62
C GLN A 177 23.26 -14.99 -9.63
N ASP A 178 22.91 -15.67 -8.52
CA ASP A 178 23.89 -16.19 -7.56
C ASP A 178 24.86 -17.20 -8.23
N SER A 179 24.37 -18.00 -9.18
CA SER A 179 25.19 -18.99 -9.91
C SER A 179 26.03 -18.40 -11.06
N GLU A 180 25.70 -17.20 -11.54
CA GLU A 180 26.49 -16.47 -12.54
C GLU A 180 27.63 -15.69 -11.86
N GLU A 181 27.41 -15.12 -10.67
CA GLU A 181 28.48 -14.56 -9.83
C GLU A 181 29.49 -15.64 -9.38
N GLU A 182 29.06 -16.86 -9.03
CA GLU A 182 29.97 -17.98 -8.75
C GLU A 182 30.75 -18.45 -9.99
N LYS A 183 30.20 -18.31 -11.21
CA LYS A 183 30.87 -18.72 -12.46
C LYS A 183 31.79 -17.64 -13.05
N GLU A 184 31.60 -16.37 -12.70
CA GLU A 184 32.53 -15.29 -13.07
C GLU A 184 33.73 -15.24 -12.12
N ALA A 185 33.62 -15.78 -10.90
CA ALA A 185 34.75 -16.02 -10.01
C ALA A 185 35.69 -17.16 -10.49
N ASP A 186 35.23 -18.03 -11.40
CA ASP A 186 35.95 -19.23 -11.89
C ASP A 186 36.67 -19.01 -13.25
N LYS A 187 36.96 -17.76 -13.62
CA LYS A 187 37.86 -17.41 -14.74
C LYS A 187 39.08 -16.63 -14.27
N THR A 188 39.73 -17.12 -13.23
CA THR A 188 41.14 -16.76 -12.95
C THR A 188 42.02 -17.88 -13.52
N PRO A 189 43.04 -17.60 -14.36
CA PRO A 189 43.88 -18.65 -14.92
C PRO A 189 44.65 -19.34 -13.79
N THR A 190 44.58 -20.67 -13.73
CA THR A 190 45.38 -21.49 -12.82
C THR A 190 46.86 -21.32 -13.16
N ALA A 191 47.57 -20.52 -12.37
CA ALA A 191 49.03 -20.53 -12.35
C ALA A 191 49.50 -21.78 -11.59
N GLN A 192 50.52 -22.45 -12.14
CA GLN A 192 51.22 -23.56 -11.51
C GLN A 192 51.72 -23.15 -10.13
N THR A 193 51.51 -24.01 -9.13
CA THR A 193 52.03 -23.85 -7.77
C THR A 193 53.55 -23.95 -7.73
N PRO A 194 54.25 -22.97 -7.15
CA PRO A 194 55.48 -23.19 -6.41
C PRO A 194 55.20 -23.07 -4.91
N ASP A 195 56.14 -23.59 -4.14
CA ASP A 195 56.08 -23.80 -2.70
C ASP A 195 55.56 -22.64 -1.84
N GLU A 196 54.89 -23.06 -0.77
CA GLU A 196 54.65 -22.42 0.51
C GLU A 196 55.62 -21.26 0.87
N LYS A 197 55.26 -20.03 0.49
CA LYS A 197 55.40 -18.75 1.25
C LYS A 197 55.05 -17.55 0.36
N ASP A 198 54.49 -16.52 1.00
CA ASP A 198 54.17 -15.18 0.48
C ASP A 198 52.83 -15.04 -0.29
N ALA A 199 51.73 -15.15 0.46
CA ALA A 199 50.47 -14.53 0.07
C ALA A 199 50.63 -13.00 0.13
N VAL A 200 50.43 -12.32 -1.00
CA VAL A 200 50.23 -10.86 -1.03
C VAL A 200 48.81 -10.61 -0.52
N VAL A 201 48.70 -10.51 0.80
CA VAL A 201 47.60 -9.87 1.51
C VAL A 201 47.58 -8.41 1.04
N GLU A 202 46.48 -7.95 0.43
CA GLU A 202 46.26 -6.50 0.30
C GLU A 202 46.41 -5.92 1.70
N ASP A 203 47.37 -5.02 1.88
CA ASP A 203 47.70 -4.43 3.18
C ASP A 203 46.42 -3.89 3.81
N ASP A 204 45.98 -4.51 4.91
CA ASP A 204 44.76 -4.16 5.63
C ASP A 204 44.73 -2.65 5.94
N GLU A 205 45.90 -2.01 6.08
CA GLU A 205 46.04 -0.58 6.28
C GLU A 205 45.59 0.28 5.07
N GLU A 206 45.81 -0.18 3.82
CA GLU A 206 45.40 0.54 2.61
C GLU A 206 43.89 0.45 2.37
N PHE A 207 43.30 -0.71 2.65
CA PHE A 207 41.85 -0.90 2.62
C PHE A 207 41.16 -0.01 3.68
N GLU A 208 41.65 -0.05 4.92
CA GLU A 208 41.14 0.75 6.04
C GLU A 208 41.36 2.26 5.82
N ARG A 209 42.42 2.65 5.11
CA ARG A 209 42.67 4.06 4.71
C ARG A 209 41.61 4.53 3.72
N ARG A 210 41.36 3.79 2.65
CA ARG A 210 40.37 4.15 1.62
C ARG A 210 38.96 4.23 2.21
N PHE A 211 38.64 3.34 3.15
CA PHE A 211 37.35 3.35 3.82
C PHE A 211 37.18 4.58 4.73
N ARG A 212 38.19 4.92 5.53
CA ARG A 212 38.19 6.14 6.35
C ARG A 212 38.10 7.42 5.53
N GLU A 213 38.79 7.50 4.39
CA GLU A 213 38.68 8.63 3.46
C GLU A 213 37.26 8.79 2.89
N THR A 214 36.61 7.66 2.58
CA THR A 214 35.23 7.64 2.10
C THR A 214 34.25 8.09 3.19
N GLU A 215 34.45 7.65 4.44
CA GLU A 215 33.64 8.06 5.59
C GLU A 215 33.77 9.56 5.87
N ILE A 216 34.98 10.11 5.83
CA ILE A 216 35.23 11.55 5.98
C ILE A 216 34.53 12.35 4.87
N ALA A 217 34.62 11.90 3.61
CA ALA A 217 33.96 12.56 2.49
C ALA A 217 32.42 12.56 2.62
N LEU A 218 31.84 11.48 3.14
CA LEU A 218 30.42 11.37 3.45
C LEU A 218 30.01 12.31 4.59
N GLN A 219 30.78 12.38 5.67
CA GLN A 219 30.52 13.27 6.80
C GLN A 219 30.56 14.75 6.37
N GLN A 220 31.57 15.15 5.57
CA GLN A 220 31.66 16.50 5.01
C GLN A 220 30.47 16.85 4.11
N ARG A 221 30.00 15.89 3.31
CA ARG A 221 28.83 16.08 2.45
C ARG A 221 27.55 16.22 3.25
N LEU A 222 27.40 15.45 4.33
CA LEU A 222 26.27 15.56 5.26
C LEU A 222 26.27 16.91 5.96
N GLU A 223 27.40 17.38 6.48
CA GLU A 223 27.52 18.69 7.13
C GLU A 223 27.14 19.84 6.18
N LYS A 224 27.61 19.78 4.93
CA LYS A 224 27.24 20.76 3.90
C LYS A 224 25.75 20.76 3.56
N LEU A 225 25.11 19.59 3.56
CA LEU A 225 23.66 19.48 3.35
C LEU A 225 22.89 20.04 4.56
N THR A 226 23.35 19.76 5.78
CA THR A 226 22.76 20.30 7.00
C THR A 226 22.85 21.82 7.05
N LEU A 227 24.00 22.41 6.68
CA LEU A 227 24.16 23.87 6.59
C LEU A 227 23.20 24.47 5.55
N ARG A 228 23.06 23.85 4.37
CA ARG A 228 22.10 24.29 3.34
C ARG A 228 20.65 24.21 3.79
N LEU A 229 20.29 23.18 4.55
CA LEU A 229 18.95 23.05 5.13
C LEU A 229 18.70 24.17 6.15
N ASN A 230 19.65 24.44 7.04
CA ASN A 230 19.55 25.51 8.03
C ASN A 230 19.52 26.91 7.38
N GLU A 231 20.25 27.13 6.28
CA GLU A 231 20.20 28.37 5.50
C GLU A 231 18.84 28.55 4.81
N ASN A 232 18.29 27.48 4.21
CA ASN A 232 16.94 27.51 3.64
C ASN A 232 15.84 27.78 4.69
N GLU A 233 15.98 27.24 5.91
CA GLU A 233 15.07 27.51 7.02
C GLU A 233 15.14 28.98 7.49
N LYS A 234 16.34 29.60 7.49
CA LYS A 234 16.49 31.04 7.78
C LYS A 234 15.87 31.92 6.71
N VAL A 235 16.01 31.56 5.42
CA VAL A 235 15.39 32.31 4.31
C VAL A 235 13.86 32.24 4.36
N GLN A 236 13.28 31.15 4.86
CA GLN A 236 11.82 31.06 5.10
C GLN A 236 11.34 31.78 6.37
N GLY A 237 12.23 32.06 7.33
CA GLY A 237 11.90 32.74 8.59
C GLY A 237 11.87 34.27 8.51
N ASP A 238 12.65 34.88 7.61
CA ASP A 238 12.78 36.34 7.50
C ASP A 238 11.71 37.02 6.61
N ASP A 239 10.88 36.25 5.90
CA ASP A 239 9.83 36.77 4.98
C ASP A 239 8.48 37.06 5.69
N LEU A 240 8.46 37.08 7.02
CA LEU A 240 7.29 37.43 7.83
C LEU A 240 7.58 38.62 8.75
N ARG A 241 7.76 39.81 8.17
CA ARG A 241 7.53 41.08 8.89
C ARG A 241 6.16 41.65 8.52
N PRO A 242 5.28 41.93 9.50
CA PRO A 242 4.01 42.60 9.24
C PRO A 242 4.26 44.11 9.12
N GLU A 243 4.06 44.69 7.95
CA GLU A 243 3.87 46.14 7.86
C GLU A 243 2.54 46.53 8.50
N THR A 244 2.65 47.55 9.35
CA THR A 244 1.61 48.05 10.25
C THR A 244 0.81 49.17 9.58
N THR A 245 -0.51 49.00 9.63
CA THR A 245 -1.54 50.02 9.95
C THR A 245 -1.61 51.31 9.10
N THR A 246 -2.73 51.50 8.39
CA THR A 246 -3.60 52.69 8.60
C THR A 246 -5.06 52.33 8.26
N ALA A 247 -5.96 52.78 9.14
CA ALA A 247 -7.39 52.52 9.18
C ALA A 247 -8.21 53.27 8.12
N ILE A 248 -9.45 52.79 7.90
CA ILE A 248 -10.78 53.45 7.74
C ILE A 248 -11.66 52.32 7.18
N GLY A 249 -12.61 51.71 7.91
CA GLY A 249 -13.80 52.28 8.53
C GLY A 249 -15.00 51.46 8.03
N GLY A 250 -15.94 51.14 8.91
CA GLY A 250 -17.27 50.66 8.48
C GLY A 250 -17.72 49.31 9.02
N SER A 251 -18.45 49.39 10.13
CA SER A 251 -19.77 48.75 10.30
C SER A 251 -19.90 47.23 10.18
N GLY A 252 -20.29 46.59 11.28
CA GLY A 252 -21.35 45.58 11.20
C GLY A 252 -21.11 44.23 11.86
N MET A 253 -21.51 44.14 13.13
CA MET A 253 -22.43 43.10 13.61
C MET A 253 -21.89 41.67 13.91
N ARG A 254 -21.72 41.45 15.23
CA ARG A 254 -22.14 40.28 16.05
C ARG A 254 -21.41 38.94 15.92
N ARG A 255 -20.60 38.71 16.96
CA ARG A 255 -20.32 37.45 17.67
C ARG A 255 -21.37 36.35 17.47
N THR A 256 -20.91 35.13 17.22
CA THR A 256 -21.21 33.99 18.11
C THR A 256 -20.09 32.95 18.01
N SER A 257 -19.34 32.81 19.10
CA SER A 257 -18.45 31.68 19.35
C SER A 257 -19.30 30.48 19.73
N TYR A 258 -19.07 29.30 19.14
CA TYR A 258 -19.23 28.03 19.85
C TYR A 258 -18.22 27.02 19.30
N ILE A 259 -17.22 26.76 20.15
CA ILE A 259 -16.49 25.51 20.24
C ILE A 259 -17.42 24.54 20.98
N VAL A 260 -17.71 23.38 20.38
CA VAL A 260 -17.76 22.07 21.05
C VAL A 260 -17.28 21.04 20.03
#